data_AF-A0A971BLF1-F1
#
_entry.id   AF-A0A971BLF1-F1
#
_cell.length_a   1.000
_cell.length_b   1.000
_cell.length_c   1.000
_cell.angle_alpha   90.00
_cell.angle_beta   90.00
_cell.angle_gamma   90.00
#
_symmetry.space_group_name_H-M   'P 1'
#
loop_
_entity.id
_entity.type
_entity.pdbx_description
1 polymer ?
#
loop_
_entity_poly.entity_id
_entity_poly.type
_entity_poly.pdbx_seq_one_letter_code
_entity_poly.pdbx_strand_id
1 'polypeptide(L)'
;MAPTPEAKKPGRGYCHVRALNLAEDGVRLDVFLGGVMLANDVAYKHKGPYVRMDAGTLSAVAFFSRAHFRLYSLRRVALEDKAYTLVVTGDARAGSIWTVEDALQDRPRTVRLVNAAPGVSRASLFIPARQPLAAAYREATGYHSWPFKCADLVLHALYANEDLRVRVPERLMYTMGPHSVYLAGQPFAPPEALMFRDGPEY
;
A
#
# COMPACT_ATOMS: atom_id res chain seq x y z
N MET A 1 -16.20 -41.68 31.36
CA MET A 1 -16.68 -40.70 30.36
C MET A 1 -15.44 -39.92 29.94
N ALA A 2 -14.92 -40.14 28.73
CA ALA A 2 -13.75 -39.40 28.26
C ALA A 2 -14.16 -37.94 27.99
N PRO A 3 -13.33 -36.94 28.30
CA PRO A 3 -13.64 -35.55 27.96
C PRO A 3 -13.70 -35.43 26.44
N THR A 4 -14.82 -34.93 25.93
CA THR A 4 -14.99 -34.56 24.53
C THR A 4 -13.87 -33.58 24.16
N PRO A 5 -13.10 -33.81 23.08
CA PRO A 5 -12.09 -32.86 22.67
C PRO A 5 -12.78 -31.52 22.38
N GLU A 6 -12.37 -30.47 23.09
CA GLU A 6 -12.77 -29.12 22.75
C GLU A 6 -12.48 -28.91 21.27
N ALA A 7 -13.51 -28.54 20.50
CA ALA A 7 -13.32 -28.13 19.13
C ALA A 7 -12.26 -27.02 19.14
N LYS A 8 -11.08 -27.29 18.56
CA LYS A 8 -10.09 -26.25 18.27
C LYS A 8 -10.84 -25.14 17.57
N LYS A 9 -10.99 -23.98 18.23
CA LYS A 9 -11.35 -22.74 17.52
C LYS A 9 -10.42 -22.69 16.31
N PRO A 10 -10.93 -22.53 15.08
CA PRO A 10 -10.08 -22.45 13.90
C PRO A 10 -9.00 -21.44 14.24
N GLY A 11 -7.74 -21.91 14.25
CA GLY A 11 -6.62 -21.09 14.69
C GLY A 11 -6.69 -19.79 13.91
N ARG A 12 -6.83 -18.66 14.61
CA ARG A 12 -6.81 -17.37 13.94
C ARG A 12 -5.47 -17.30 13.22
N GLY A 13 -5.49 -17.25 11.89
CA GLY A 13 -4.29 -17.01 11.10
C GLY A 13 -3.63 -15.71 11.56
N TYR A 14 -2.35 -15.54 11.31
CA TYR A 14 -1.66 -14.27 11.60
C TYR A 14 -1.53 -13.49 10.30
N CYS A 15 -1.72 -12.18 10.35
CA CYS A 15 -1.43 -11.31 9.22
C CYS A 15 -0.26 -10.38 9.54
N HIS A 16 0.37 -9.84 8.51
CA HIS A 16 1.39 -8.81 8.62
C HIS A 16 0.84 -7.53 8.01
N VAL A 17 0.75 -6.44 8.77
CA VAL A 17 0.16 -5.19 8.28
C VAL A 17 1.12 -4.04 8.51
N ARG A 18 1.34 -3.21 7.49
CA ARG A 18 2.00 -1.91 7.61
C ARG A 18 1.06 -0.78 7.21
N ALA A 19 1.38 0.44 7.61
CA ALA A 19 0.70 1.65 7.14
C ALA A 19 1.57 2.42 6.13
N LEU A 20 0.94 3.02 5.13
CA LEU A 20 1.56 3.94 4.17
C LEU A 20 0.76 5.25 4.16
N ASN A 21 1.43 6.36 4.49
CA ASN A 21 0.80 7.68 4.51
C ASN A 21 0.97 8.39 3.16
N LEU A 22 -0.12 8.53 2.42
CA LEU A 22 -0.28 9.32 1.21
C LEU A 22 -1.38 10.40 1.36
N ALA A 23 -1.68 10.83 2.59
CA ALA A 23 -2.79 11.73 2.89
C ALA A 23 -2.61 13.11 2.24
N GLU A 24 -1.78 13.99 2.78
CA GLU A 24 -1.40 15.27 2.18
C GLU A 24 0.03 15.66 2.61
N ASP A 25 0.66 16.57 1.87
CA ASP A 25 2.01 17.02 2.21
C ASP A 25 2.03 17.76 3.56
N GLY A 26 3.12 17.59 4.32
CA GLY A 26 3.25 18.12 5.68
C GLY A 26 2.46 17.35 6.75
N VAL A 27 1.63 16.37 6.38
CA VAL A 27 0.86 15.59 7.36
C VAL A 27 1.59 14.35 7.83
N ARG A 28 1.56 14.16 9.16
CA ARG A 28 2.03 12.98 9.87
C ARG A 28 0.85 12.25 10.48
N LEU A 29 0.86 10.92 10.45
CA LEU A 29 -0.25 10.10 10.92
C LEU A 29 0.16 9.07 11.97
N ASP A 30 -0.71 8.88 12.96
CA ASP A 30 -0.75 7.71 13.82
C ASP A 30 -1.84 6.77 13.31
N VAL A 31 -1.49 5.51 13.00
CA VAL A 31 -2.39 4.55 12.37
C VAL A 31 -2.62 3.35 13.27
N PHE A 32 -3.88 3.01 13.48
CA PHE A 32 -4.35 1.91 14.32
C PHE A 32 -5.20 0.92 13.51
N LEU A 33 -5.13 -0.35 13.91
CA LEU A 33 -5.95 -1.42 13.36
C LEU A 33 -6.41 -2.33 14.49
N GLY A 34 -7.73 -2.46 14.67
CA GLY A 34 -8.29 -3.27 15.75
C GLY A 34 -7.89 -2.78 17.16
N GLY A 35 -7.56 -1.49 17.30
CA GLY A 35 -7.05 -0.91 18.55
C GLY A 35 -5.53 -1.04 18.76
N VAL A 36 -4.83 -1.77 17.90
CA VAL A 36 -3.36 -1.89 17.93
C VAL A 36 -2.73 -0.77 17.10
N MET A 37 -1.72 -0.10 17.63
CA MET A 37 -0.93 0.89 16.89
C MET A 37 -0.06 0.17 15.85
N LEU A 38 -0.32 0.41 14.57
CA LEU A 38 0.47 -0.13 13.46
C LEU A 38 1.71 0.71 13.18
N ALA A 39 1.56 2.03 13.26
CA ALA A 39 2.64 2.96 13.04
C ALA A 39 2.33 4.29 13.72
N ASN A 40 3.35 4.96 14.23
CA ASN A 40 3.27 6.28 14.83
C ASN A 40 4.06 7.29 14.01
N ASP A 41 3.57 8.53 14.01
CA ASP A 41 4.25 9.69 13.45
C ASP A 41 4.76 9.50 12.00
N VAL A 42 3.98 8.78 11.17
CA VAL A 42 4.36 8.43 9.79
C VAL A 42 4.21 9.65 8.90
N ALA A 43 5.32 10.17 8.39
CA ALA A 43 5.33 11.31 7.47
C ALA A 43 4.73 10.97 6.10
N TYR A 44 4.26 11.99 5.38
CA TYR A 44 3.84 11.86 3.99
C TYR A 44 4.91 11.16 3.13
N LYS A 45 4.47 10.29 2.23
CA LYS A 45 5.32 9.43 1.36
C LYS A 45 6.18 8.40 2.11
N HIS A 46 5.92 8.17 3.39
CA HIS A 46 6.63 7.17 4.19
C HIS A 46 5.71 6.04 4.65
N LYS A 47 6.32 4.87 4.89
CA LYS A 47 5.67 3.68 5.44
C LYS A 47 6.16 3.38 6.85
N GLY A 48 5.28 2.79 7.65
CA GLY A 48 5.67 2.13 8.90
C GLY A 48 6.28 0.73 8.68
N PRO A 49 6.76 0.08 9.75
CA PRO A 49 7.14 -1.32 9.72
C PRO A 49 5.91 -2.22 9.55
N TYR A 50 6.14 -3.50 9.22
CA TYR A 50 5.09 -4.51 9.32
C TYR A 50 4.91 -4.92 10.79
N VAL A 51 3.66 -5.01 11.21
CA VAL A 51 3.25 -5.50 12.52
C VAL A 51 2.50 -6.82 12.32
N ARG A 52 2.92 -7.86 13.04
CA ARG A 52 2.21 -9.15 13.06
C ARG A 52 1.04 -9.06 14.03
N MET A 53 -0.14 -9.51 13.60
CA MET A 53 -1.35 -9.52 14.44
C MET A 53 -2.35 -10.60 14.02
N ASP A 54 -3.38 -10.82 14.83
CA ASP A 54 -4.48 -11.73 14.51
C ASP A 54 -5.18 -11.31 13.21
N ALA A 55 -5.34 -12.24 12.27
CA ALA A 55 -6.20 -12.08 11.12
C ALA A 55 -7.69 -12.07 11.54
N GLY A 56 -8.53 -11.46 10.71
CA GLY A 56 -9.96 -11.28 10.98
C GLY A 56 -10.51 -9.97 10.45
N THR A 57 -11.73 -9.63 10.86
CA THR A 57 -12.36 -8.34 10.50
C THR A 57 -12.08 -7.30 11.58
N LEU A 58 -11.27 -6.30 11.25
CA LEU A 58 -10.85 -5.24 12.17
C LEU A 58 -11.34 -3.87 11.69
N SER A 59 -11.22 -2.84 12.53
CA SER A 59 -11.44 -1.45 12.11
C SER A 59 -10.11 -0.72 12.02
N ALA A 60 -9.88 -0.05 10.89
CA ALA A 60 -8.69 0.77 10.70
C ALA A 60 -9.03 2.24 10.97
N VAL A 61 -8.10 2.92 11.64
CA VAL A 61 -8.28 4.29 12.10
C VAL A 61 -6.95 5.03 11.96
N ALA A 62 -6.96 6.23 11.39
CA ALA A 62 -5.78 7.09 11.28
C ALA A 62 -6.06 8.47 11.87
N PHE A 63 -5.15 8.94 12.71
CA PHE A 63 -5.19 10.25 13.35
C PHE A 63 -4.04 11.11 12.85
N PHE A 64 -4.24 12.42 12.86
CA PHE A 64 -3.14 13.36 12.68
C PHE A 64 -2.22 13.27 13.90
N SER A 65 -0.97 12.90 13.67
CA SER A 65 0.05 12.77 14.71
C SER A 65 0.14 14.07 15.50
N ARG A 66 0.13 13.96 16.83
CA ARG A 66 0.20 15.09 17.78
C ARG A 66 -0.95 16.10 17.68
N ALA A 67 -2.01 15.80 16.91
CA ALA A 67 -3.22 16.61 16.86
C ALA A 67 -4.37 15.85 17.54
N HIS A 68 -5.17 16.57 18.32
CA HIS A 68 -6.27 15.96 19.08
C HIS A 68 -7.52 15.68 18.24
N PHE A 69 -7.58 16.14 16.99
CA PHE A 69 -8.82 16.12 16.22
C PHE A 69 -8.56 16.09 14.71
N ARG A 70 -8.55 14.87 14.14
CA ARG A 70 -9.07 14.53 12.81
C ARG A 70 -8.84 13.04 12.54
N LEU A 71 -9.85 12.39 11.96
CA LEU A 71 -9.96 10.95 11.85
C LEU A 71 -10.27 10.51 10.42
N TYR A 72 -9.47 9.59 9.88
CA TYR A 72 -9.93 8.70 8.80
C TYR A 72 -10.28 7.35 9.40
N SER A 73 -11.39 6.75 8.98
CA SER A 73 -11.79 5.44 9.48
C SER A 73 -12.32 4.55 8.38
N LEU A 74 -11.93 3.27 8.42
CA LEU A 74 -12.52 2.21 7.63
C LEU A 74 -13.08 1.15 8.58
N ARG A 75 -14.41 1.09 8.65
CA ARG A 75 -15.15 0.14 9.48
C ARG A 75 -15.28 -1.16 8.69
N ARG A 76 -14.53 -2.21 9.08
CA ARG A 76 -14.41 -3.54 8.45
C ARG A 76 -13.32 -3.66 7.39
N VAL A 77 -12.13 -4.03 7.85
CA VAL A 77 -11.01 -4.53 7.07
C VAL A 77 -10.93 -6.04 7.28
N ALA A 78 -11.22 -6.83 6.25
CA ALA A 78 -11.08 -8.28 6.30
C ALA A 78 -9.64 -8.66 5.96
N LEU A 79 -8.96 -9.28 6.91
CA LEU A 79 -7.57 -9.72 6.79
C LEU A 79 -7.49 -11.23 6.92
N GLU A 80 -6.74 -11.85 6.03
CA GLU A 80 -6.40 -13.26 6.04
C GLU A 80 -4.93 -13.45 6.45
N ASP A 81 -4.43 -14.69 6.45
CA ASP A 81 -3.01 -15.00 6.74
C ASP A 81 -2.09 -14.58 5.58
N LYS A 82 -1.95 -13.25 5.43
CA LYS A 82 -1.20 -12.58 4.35
C LYS A 82 -0.54 -11.30 4.84
N ALA A 83 0.24 -10.68 3.96
CA ALA A 83 0.78 -9.34 4.19
C ALA A 83 -0.13 -8.27 3.55
N TYR A 84 -0.25 -7.11 4.19
CA TYR A 84 -1.06 -6.00 3.70
C TYR A 84 -0.40 -4.64 3.98
N THR A 85 -0.64 -3.70 3.07
CA THR A 85 -0.39 -2.28 3.28
C THR A 85 -1.74 -1.57 3.44
N LEU A 86 -1.97 -0.91 4.58
CA LEU A 86 -3.02 0.07 4.74
C LEU A 86 -2.57 1.39 4.13
N VAL A 87 -3.16 1.76 3.00
CA VAL A 87 -2.88 3.02 2.32
C VAL A 87 -3.87 4.06 2.83
N VAL A 88 -3.34 5.16 3.35
CA VAL A 88 -4.13 6.33 3.76
C VAL A 88 -3.94 7.42 2.72
N THR A 89 -5.02 7.89 2.09
CA THR A 89 -5.01 8.96 1.07
C THR A 89 -5.99 10.07 1.42
N GLY A 90 -5.79 11.23 0.78
CA GLY A 90 -6.70 12.37 0.84
C GLY A 90 -6.33 13.38 1.93
N ASP A 91 -7.02 14.50 1.92
CA ASP A 91 -6.61 15.70 2.63
C ASP A 91 -7.34 15.86 3.97
N ALA A 92 -7.07 16.99 4.61
CA ALA A 92 -7.86 17.51 5.71
C ALA A 92 -9.39 17.29 5.59
N ARG A 93 -9.99 17.62 4.45
CA ARG A 93 -11.44 17.64 4.29
C ARG A 93 -12.03 16.27 3.98
N ALA A 94 -11.30 15.46 3.22
CA ALA A 94 -11.75 14.16 2.77
C ALA A 94 -10.57 13.20 2.59
N GLY A 95 -10.59 12.10 3.33
CA GLY A 95 -9.60 11.03 3.18
C GLY A 95 -10.18 9.64 3.28
N SER A 96 -9.36 8.66 2.94
CA SER A 96 -9.74 7.26 2.91
C SER A 96 -8.61 6.35 3.35
N ILE A 97 -8.98 5.26 4.00
CA ILE A 97 -8.09 4.13 4.26
C ILE A 97 -8.58 2.99 3.39
N TRP A 98 -7.65 2.26 2.77
CA TRP A 98 -7.94 1.05 2.01
C TRP A 98 -6.72 0.12 2.06
N THR A 99 -6.93 -1.13 1.66
CA THR A 99 -5.94 -2.19 1.81
C THR A 99 -5.39 -2.64 0.48
N VAL A 100 -4.08 -2.83 0.43
CA VAL A 100 -3.39 -3.52 -0.66
C VAL A 100 -2.82 -4.80 -0.10
N GLU A 101 -3.19 -5.95 -0.66
CA GLU A 101 -2.54 -7.23 -0.34
C GLU A 101 -1.11 -7.21 -0.87
N ASP A 102 -0.12 -7.52 -0.03
CA ASP A 102 1.29 -7.57 -0.39
C ASP A 102 1.75 -9.02 -0.59
N ALA A 103 2.74 -9.22 -1.47
CA ALA A 103 3.40 -10.51 -1.55
C ALA A 103 4.19 -10.80 -0.25
N LEU A 104 3.98 -11.98 0.32
CA LEU A 104 4.88 -12.55 1.33
C LEU A 104 6.25 -12.82 0.67
N GLN A 105 7.33 -12.64 1.43
CA GLN A 105 8.69 -12.79 0.92
C GLN A 105 8.94 -14.21 0.42
N ASP A 106 9.00 -14.37 -0.92
CA ASP A 106 9.63 -15.49 -1.67
C ASP A 106 9.35 -15.33 -3.17
N ARG A 107 9.59 -14.12 -3.70
CA ARG A 107 9.41 -13.86 -5.13
C ARG A 107 10.71 -13.44 -5.80
N PRO A 108 10.94 -13.83 -7.07
CA PRO A 108 11.96 -13.20 -7.88
C PRO A 108 11.68 -11.70 -7.99
N ARG A 109 12.65 -10.95 -8.53
CA ARG A 109 12.49 -9.51 -8.79
C ARG A 109 11.23 -9.26 -9.62
N THR A 110 10.21 -8.75 -8.95
CA THR A 110 8.89 -8.52 -9.51
C THR A 110 8.40 -7.14 -9.12
N VAL A 111 7.58 -6.55 -9.98
CA VAL A 111 7.00 -5.23 -9.79
C VAL A 111 5.51 -5.27 -10.06
N ARG A 112 4.75 -4.43 -9.38
CA ARG A 112 3.36 -4.11 -9.72
C ARG A 112 3.12 -2.61 -9.64
N LEU A 113 2.03 -2.16 -10.24
CA LEU A 113 1.53 -0.80 -10.11
C LEU A 113 0.38 -0.76 -9.10
N VAL A 114 0.37 0.25 -8.25
CA VAL A 114 -0.74 0.59 -7.37
C VAL A 114 -1.12 2.05 -7.62
N ASN A 115 -2.35 2.30 -8.08
CA ASN A 115 -2.80 3.68 -8.29
C ASN A 115 -3.52 4.21 -7.04
N ALA A 116 -2.79 4.98 -6.23
CA ALA A 116 -3.30 5.62 -5.02
C ALA A 116 -3.59 7.12 -5.21
N ALA A 117 -3.46 7.65 -6.43
CA ALA A 117 -3.63 9.07 -6.71
C ALA A 117 -5.10 9.37 -7.10
N PRO A 118 -5.88 10.07 -6.26
CA PRO A 118 -7.29 10.36 -6.53
C PRO A 118 -7.54 11.21 -7.78
N GLY A 119 -6.55 12.02 -8.20
CA GLY A 119 -6.62 12.80 -9.45
C GLY A 119 -6.33 11.99 -10.71
N VAL A 120 -5.92 10.72 -10.60
CA VAL A 120 -5.51 9.89 -11.73
C VAL A 120 -6.54 8.79 -11.98
N SER A 121 -7.31 8.93 -13.06
CA SER A 121 -8.35 7.94 -13.41
C SER A 121 -7.75 6.60 -13.85
N ARG A 122 -6.58 6.63 -14.50
CA ARG A 122 -5.85 5.44 -14.94
C ARG A 122 -4.35 5.69 -14.97
N ALA A 123 -3.59 4.75 -14.43
CA ALA A 123 -2.14 4.70 -14.52
C ALA A 123 -1.69 3.50 -15.35
N SER A 124 -0.60 3.62 -16.12
CA SER A 124 -0.01 2.54 -16.91
C SER A 124 1.50 2.46 -16.71
N LEU A 125 1.97 1.33 -16.20
CA LEU A 125 3.39 1.04 -16.01
C LEU A 125 3.92 0.24 -17.21
N PHE A 126 4.92 0.78 -17.88
CA PHE A 126 5.56 0.17 -19.04
C PHE A 126 6.84 -0.55 -18.59
N ILE A 127 6.86 -1.86 -18.88
CA ILE A 127 8.03 -2.71 -18.70
C ILE A 127 8.46 -3.14 -20.11
N PRO A 128 9.76 -3.01 -20.48
CA PRO A 128 10.24 -3.43 -21.79
C PRO A 128 9.84 -4.86 -22.13
N ALA A 129 9.41 -5.07 -23.39
CA ALA A 129 8.95 -6.35 -23.91
C ALA A 129 7.73 -6.97 -23.17
N ARG A 130 6.93 -6.16 -22.47
CA ARG A 130 5.67 -6.58 -21.83
C ARG A 130 4.53 -5.66 -22.25
N GLN A 131 3.30 -6.16 -22.12
CA GLN A 131 2.11 -5.32 -22.21
C GLN A 131 2.10 -4.33 -21.02
N PRO A 132 1.59 -3.10 -21.21
CA PRO A 132 1.47 -2.12 -20.14
C PRO A 132 0.57 -2.64 -19.02
N LEU A 133 1.01 -2.46 -17.77
CA LEU A 133 0.22 -2.82 -16.58
C LEU A 133 -0.64 -1.62 -16.20
N ALA A 134 -1.96 -1.73 -16.31
CA ALA A 134 -2.87 -0.63 -16.04
C ALA A 134 -3.65 -0.82 -14.73
N ALA A 135 -3.83 0.26 -13.97
CA ALA A 135 -4.62 0.29 -12.75
C ALA A 135 -5.50 1.56 -12.70
N ALA A 136 -6.79 1.41 -12.44
CA ALA A 136 -7.66 2.54 -12.10
C ALA A 136 -7.42 3.01 -10.66
N TYR A 137 -8.00 4.16 -10.27
CA TYR A 137 -7.86 4.66 -8.90
C TYR A 137 -8.32 3.62 -7.85
N ARG A 138 -7.47 3.37 -6.85
CA ARG A 138 -7.61 2.33 -5.80
C ARG A 138 -7.50 0.89 -6.28
N GLU A 139 -6.86 0.68 -7.43
CA GLU A 139 -6.51 -0.66 -7.89
C GLU A 139 -5.01 -0.93 -7.79
N ALA A 140 -4.68 -2.21 -7.73
CA ALA A 140 -3.33 -2.74 -7.84
C ALA A 140 -3.30 -3.80 -8.95
N THR A 141 -2.25 -3.80 -9.76
CA THR A 141 -2.04 -4.84 -10.75
C THR A 141 -1.49 -6.12 -10.10
N GLY A 142 -1.49 -7.21 -10.86
CA GLY A 142 -0.67 -8.37 -10.53
C GLY A 142 0.83 -8.01 -10.49
N TYR A 143 1.62 -8.90 -9.90
CA TYR A 143 3.08 -8.81 -9.94
C TYR A 143 3.61 -9.38 -11.26
N HIS A 144 4.54 -8.66 -11.88
CA HIS A 144 5.20 -9.08 -13.12
C HIS A 144 6.72 -9.08 -12.95
N SER A 145 7.39 -10.01 -13.61
CA SER A 145 8.86 -10.05 -13.61
C SER A 145 9.45 -8.75 -14.16
N TRP A 146 10.38 -8.18 -13.40
CA TRP A 146 11.10 -6.97 -13.80
C TRP A 146 12.56 -7.33 -14.13
N PRO A 147 12.97 -7.27 -15.42
CA PRO A 147 14.31 -7.70 -15.83
C PRO A 147 15.42 -6.87 -15.19
N PHE A 148 16.53 -7.53 -14.80
CA PHE A 148 17.64 -6.86 -14.10
C PHE A 148 18.27 -5.69 -14.88
N LYS A 149 18.29 -5.81 -16.22
CA LYS A 149 18.84 -4.80 -17.14
C LYS A 149 17.88 -3.64 -17.42
N CYS A 150 16.65 -3.68 -16.92
CA CYS A 150 15.69 -2.59 -17.08
C CYS A 150 15.84 -1.61 -15.92
N ALA A 151 16.60 -0.54 -16.17
CA ALA A 151 16.75 0.61 -15.27
C ALA A 151 15.47 1.46 -15.22
N ASP A 152 14.85 1.62 -16.39
CA ASP A 152 13.85 2.66 -16.60
C ASP A 152 12.45 2.06 -16.62
N LEU A 153 11.76 2.18 -15.49
CA LEU A 153 10.32 2.03 -15.43
C LEU A 153 9.68 3.34 -15.89
N VAL A 154 8.89 3.28 -16.96
CA VAL A 154 8.14 4.43 -17.45
C VAL A 154 6.71 4.31 -16.97
N LEU A 155 6.25 5.30 -16.20
CA LEU A 155 4.89 5.36 -15.71
C LEU A 155 4.16 6.50 -16.42
N HIS A 156 2.97 6.20 -16.93
CA HIS A 156 2.04 7.16 -17.51
C HIS A 156 0.82 7.30 -16.61
N ALA A 157 0.38 8.52 -16.38
CA ALA A 157 -0.77 8.84 -15.53
C ALA A 157 -1.75 9.71 -16.32
N LEU A 158 -2.98 9.23 -16.49
CA LEU A 158 -4.07 10.03 -17.04
C LEU A 158 -4.61 10.95 -15.95
N TYR A 159 -4.11 12.17 -15.91
CA TYR A 159 -4.42 13.21 -14.93
C TYR A 159 -5.03 14.42 -15.65
N ALA A 160 -6.21 14.88 -15.21
CA ALA A 160 -6.91 16.01 -15.84
C ALA A 160 -7.10 15.88 -17.37
N ASN A 161 -7.30 14.64 -17.86
CA ASN A 161 -7.37 14.27 -19.29
C ASN A 161 -6.07 14.44 -20.09
N GLU A 162 -4.94 14.66 -19.42
CA GLU A 162 -3.61 14.68 -20.02
C GLU A 162 -2.83 13.42 -19.61
N ASP A 163 -2.02 12.91 -20.53
CA ASP A 163 -1.10 11.81 -20.25
C ASP A 163 0.22 12.39 -19.74
N LEU A 164 0.45 12.24 -18.44
CA LEU A 164 1.66 12.69 -17.77
C LEU A 164 2.64 11.54 -17.61
N ARG A 165 3.87 11.74 -18.10
CA ARG A 165 4.99 10.86 -17.80
C ARG A 165 5.49 11.13 -16.38
N VAL A 166 5.37 10.14 -15.51
CA VAL A 166 5.82 10.19 -14.12
C VAL A 166 7.12 9.41 -14.00
N ARG A 167 8.16 10.04 -13.45
CA ARG A 167 9.44 9.36 -13.19
C ARG A 167 9.28 8.43 -12.00
N VAL A 168 9.53 7.13 -12.21
CA VAL A 168 9.68 6.18 -11.11
C VAL A 168 11.08 6.37 -10.51
N PRO A 169 11.22 6.59 -9.19
CA PRO A 169 12.52 6.81 -8.58
C PRO A 169 13.47 5.62 -8.85
N GLU A 170 14.64 5.91 -9.41
CA GLU A 170 15.72 4.93 -9.56
C GLU A 170 16.34 4.64 -8.21
N ARG A 171 15.73 3.73 -7.47
CA ARG A 171 16.47 2.91 -6.53
C ARG A 171 16.04 1.50 -6.83
N LEU A 172 16.97 0.56 -6.63
CA LEU A 172 16.75 -0.88 -6.70
C LEU A 172 17.06 -1.53 -8.07
N MET A 173 18.20 -1.16 -8.67
CA MET A 173 18.83 -2.03 -9.69
C MET A 173 19.27 -3.40 -9.12
N TYR A 174 19.40 -3.53 -7.79
CA TYR A 174 20.04 -4.68 -7.15
C TYR A 174 19.22 -5.37 -6.05
N THR A 175 18.01 -4.92 -5.73
CA THR A 175 17.24 -5.60 -4.68
C THR A 175 16.32 -6.66 -5.25
N MET A 176 16.43 -7.85 -4.66
CA MET A 176 15.55 -8.96 -4.92
C MET A 176 14.19 -8.76 -4.24
N GLY A 177 13.20 -9.50 -4.71
CA GLY A 177 11.88 -9.54 -4.10
C GLY A 177 10.82 -8.72 -4.84
N PRO A 178 9.58 -8.79 -4.33
CA PRO A 178 8.44 -8.07 -4.86
C PRO A 178 8.50 -6.58 -4.47
N HIS A 179 8.15 -5.72 -5.42
CA HIS A 179 8.04 -4.28 -5.21
C HIS A 179 6.72 -3.75 -5.74
N SER A 180 6.19 -2.73 -5.05
CA SER A 180 5.04 -1.96 -5.48
C SER A 180 5.46 -0.55 -5.86
N VAL A 181 5.10 -0.14 -7.07
CA VAL A 181 5.16 1.27 -7.50
C VAL A 181 3.80 1.89 -7.16
N TYR A 182 3.77 2.78 -6.18
CA TYR A 182 2.59 3.54 -5.82
C TYR A 182 2.58 4.85 -6.59
N LEU A 183 1.55 5.09 -7.38
CA LEU A 183 1.24 6.42 -7.87
C LEU A 183 0.50 7.18 -6.77
N ALA A 184 1.11 8.23 -6.26
CA ALA A 184 0.59 9.09 -5.20
C ALA A 184 0.33 10.50 -5.75
N GLY A 185 -0.42 11.31 -5.01
CA GLY A 185 -0.69 12.70 -5.38
C GLY A 185 -1.96 13.22 -4.74
N GLN A 186 -2.13 14.54 -4.75
CA GLN A 186 -3.39 15.18 -4.38
C GLN A 186 -4.30 15.33 -5.60
N PRO A 187 -5.62 15.50 -5.44
CA PRO A 187 -6.54 15.71 -6.57
C PRO A 187 -6.15 16.86 -7.50
N PHE A 188 -5.44 17.87 -6.98
CA PHE A 188 -5.07 19.09 -7.71
C PHE A 188 -3.54 19.29 -7.82
N ALA A 189 -2.76 18.23 -7.59
CA ALA A 189 -1.31 18.27 -7.75
C ALA A 189 -0.86 17.19 -8.75
N PRO A 190 0.21 17.43 -9.53
CA PRO A 190 0.78 16.42 -10.39
C PRO A 190 1.09 15.14 -9.61
N PRO A 191 0.78 13.96 -10.16
CA PRO A 191 1.05 12.71 -9.48
C PRO A 191 2.54 12.39 -9.47
N GLU A 192 2.96 11.64 -8.46
CA GLU A 192 4.33 11.22 -8.22
C GLU A 192 4.41 9.71 -7.99
N ALA A 193 5.51 9.10 -8.39
CA ALA A 193 5.74 7.68 -8.16
C ALA A 193 6.60 7.46 -6.91
N LEU A 194 6.18 6.51 -6.08
CA LEU A 194 6.93 5.97 -4.96
C LEU A 194 7.15 4.48 -5.20
N MET A 195 8.25 3.92 -4.70
CA MET A 195 8.52 2.50 -4.83
C MET A 195 8.92 1.91 -3.48
N PHE A 196 8.25 0.83 -3.10
CA PHE A 196 8.51 0.12 -1.85
C PHE A 196 8.68 -1.38 -2.11
N ARG A 197 9.59 -2.01 -1.36
CA ARG A 197 9.66 -3.47 -1.27
C ARG A 197 8.49 -4.00 -0.46
N ASP A 198 7.90 -5.10 -0.90
CA ASP A 198 6.76 -5.74 -0.24
C ASP A 198 7.20 -6.92 0.62
N GLY A 199 6.36 -7.27 1.58
CA GLY A 199 6.60 -8.31 2.57
C GLY A 199 7.42 -7.84 3.79
N PRO A 200 7.23 -8.48 4.95
CA PRO A 200 7.96 -8.18 6.18
C PRO A 200 9.45 -8.43 6.00
N GLU A 201 10.29 -7.46 6.37
CA GLU A 201 11.75 -7.62 6.39
C GLU A 201 12.11 -8.50 7.60
N TYR A 202 12.51 -9.75 7.36
CA TYR A 202 13.06 -10.66 8.38
C TYR A 202 14.58 -10.55 8.44
#